data_AF-A0A2Z3HAM2-F1
#
_entry.id   AF-A0A2Z3HAM2-F1
#
_cell.length_a   1.000
_cell.length_b   1.000
_cell.length_c   1.000
_cell.angle_alpha   90.00
_cell.angle_beta   90.00
_cell.angle_gamma   90.00
#
_symmetry.space_group_name_H-M   'P 1'
#
loop_
_entity.id
_entity.type
_entity.pdbx_description
1 polymer ?
#
loop_
_entity_poly.entity_id
_entity_poly.type
_entity_poly.pdbx_seq_one_letter_code
_entity_poly.pdbx_strand_id
1 'polypeptide(L)'
;MTRTLPVLALLLATPLIAHAQKVEVTGGKADAADAVVVAPLPAGSNANSVTLPDGLHVPAQATADGKSLVFVLPKLKGGETVTATPTMLNYVKAPPQFKFATEKDGTTVLSFDGRKVLQYFNLPRDPANHYYTFKPFHNVYDPAKGEVLLTNTSAKSDKDGQFPHHRGLFFGFNRISYGEKQTADVWHGTNGVFSQHDKMLATEAGEVFGKHVSQISWHGKDGATFATEERAVTAYAAKSGTLIDWSTTLSTTLAKVRLDGDPQHAGFHFRANQEVSKNGKENTYYLRPDGKGKVGETRNWEPKAKEPNPKTINLPWNACSFVTGGKRYTVVRINHPDNPKETRGSERDYGRFGDYFEYDLTADKPLKLKYRVWVQEGEMTVEQCAALAEGFVHPPVAK
;
A
#
# COMPACT_ATOMS: atom_id res chain seq x y z
N MET A 1 -35.94 49.96 -59.85
CA MET A 1 -35.80 49.60 -58.41
C MET A 1 -35.00 48.32 -58.33
N THR A 2 -33.71 48.45 -58.09
CA THR A 2 -32.72 47.38 -57.94
C THR A 2 -32.90 46.71 -56.58
N ARG A 3 -33.25 45.41 -56.57
CA ARG A 3 -33.26 44.59 -55.35
C ARG A 3 -32.02 43.70 -55.35
N THR A 4 -31.05 44.07 -54.53
CA THR A 4 -29.89 43.26 -54.16
C THR A 4 -30.34 42.17 -53.16
N LEU A 5 -30.09 40.90 -53.49
CA LEU A 5 -30.18 39.80 -52.53
C LEU A 5 -28.89 39.77 -51.68
N PRO A 6 -28.97 39.61 -50.34
CA PRO A 6 -27.80 39.35 -49.53
C PRO A 6 -27.41 37.87 -49.69
N VAL A 7 -26.18 37.63 -50.12
CA VAL A 7 -25.54 36.30 -50.05
C VAL A 7 -25.21 36.05 -48.58
N LEU A 8 -25.99 35.20 -47.93
CA LEU A 8 -25.69 34.69 -46.60
C LEU A 8 -24.57 33.66 -46.73
N ALA A 9 -23.33 34.05 -46.42
CA ALA A 9 -22.21 33.14 -46.32
C ALA A 9 -22.43 32.23 -45.10
N LEU A 10 -22.80 30.98 -45.36
CA LEU A 10 -22.88 29.94 -44.35
C LEU A 10 -21.45 29.56 -43.95
N LEU A 11 -20.95 30.11 -42.84
CA LEU A 11 -19.75 29.61 -42.17
C LEU A 11 -20.06 28.21 -41.63
N LEU A 12 -19.68 27.18 -42.39
CA LEU A 12 -19.53 25.83 -41.89
C LEU A 12 -18.39 25.84 -40.87
N ALA A 13 -18.74 25.89 -39.58
CA ALA A 13 -17.81 25.57 -38.51
C ALA A 13 -17.46 24.07 -38.66
N THR A 14 -16.31 23.78 -39.25
CA THR A 14 -15.70 22.46 -39.13
C THR A 14 -15.42 22.24 -37.64
N PRO A 15 -15.89 21.14 -37.02
CA PRO A 15 -15.46 20.82 -35.68
C PRO A 15 -13.94 20.66 -35.73
N LEU A 16 -13.23 21.52 -35.01
CA LEU A 16 -11.83 21.29 -34.68
C LEU A 16 -11.77 19.89 -34.08
N ILE A 17 -11.22 18.94 -34.84
CA ILE A 17 -10.83 17.64 -34.31
C ILE A 17 -9.76 17.99 -33.28
N ALA A 18 -10.18 18.07 -32.01
CA ALA A 18 -9.26 18.17 -30.89
C ALA A 18 -8.30 17.00 -31.06
N HIS A 19 -7.04 17.30 -31.39
CA HIS A 19 -6.02 16.27 -31.47
C HIS A 19 -6.00 15.63 -30.09
N ALA A 20 -6.29 14.31 -30.04
CA ALA A 20 -6.29 13.60 -28.77
C ALA A 20 -4.95 13.87 -28.07
N GLN A 21 -5.03 14.51 -26.90
CA GLN A 21 -3.84 14.94 -26.17
C GLN A 21 -3.03 13.69 -25.81
N LYS A 22 -1.88 13.52 -26.46
CA LYS A 22 -0.97 12.39 -26.22
C LYS A 22 -0.26 12.58 -24.89
N VAL A 23 0.00 11.47 -24.20
CA VAL A 23 0.81 11.41 -22.99
C VAL A 23 2.09 10.65 -23.33
N GLU A 24 3.25 11.27 -23.11
CA GLU A 24 4.54 10.58 -23.22
C GLU A 24 4.90 9.96 -21.88
N VAL A 25 5.06 8.64 -21.85
CA VAL A 25 5.41 7.88 -20.65
C VAL A 25 6.82 7.34 -20.78
N THR A 26 7.75 7.87 -19.98
CA THR A 26 9.13 7.38 -19.91
C THR A 26 9.31 6.45 -18.71
N GLY A 27 9.87 5.26 -18.95
CA GLY A 27 10.19 4.29 -17.93
C GLY A 27 11.23 4.77 -16.93
N GLY A 28 11.20 4.15 -15.74
CA GLY A 28 12.14 4.41 -14.66
C GLY A 28 13.56 3.92 -14.94
N LYS A 29 14.31 3.64 -13.86
CA LYS A 29 15.69 3.13 -13.97
C LYS A 29 15.79 1.63 -14.27
N ALA A 30 14.72 0.88 -14.04
CA ALA A 30 14.68 -0.56 -14.26
C ALA A 30 13.46 -0.94 -15.10
N ASP A 31 13.54 -2.09 -15.73
CA ASP A 31 12.40 -2.71 -16.40
C ASP A 31 11.30 -2.99 -15.37
N ALA A 32 10.09 -2.57 -15.68
CA ALA A 32 8.94 -2.74 -14.81
C ALA A 32 7.88 -3.61 -15.50
N ALA A 33 7.42 -4.64 -14.80
CA ALA A 33 6.14 -5.28 -15.06
C ALA A 33 5.06 -4.58 -14.23
N ASP A 34 3.85 -4.49 -14.76
CA ASP A 34 2.71 -3.84 -14.07
C ASP A 34 3.07 -2.40 -13.61
N ALA A 35 3.66 -1.62 -14.52
CA ALA A 35 4.14 -0.27 -14.26
C ALA A 35 2.96 0.70 -14.08
N VAL A 36 2.73 1.15 -12.84
CA VAL A 36 1.74 2.19 -12.53
C VAL A 36 2.21 3.52 -13.10
N VAL A 37 1.38 4.11 -13.95
CA VAL A 37 1.59 5.44 -14.53
C VAL A 37 0.56 6.39 -13.95
N VAL A 38 1.03 7.55 -13.49
CA VAL A 38 0.19 8.67 -13.07
C VAL A 38 0.49 9.84 -14.00
N ALA A 39 -0.40 10.12 -14.93
CA ALA A 39 -0.29 11.19 -15.90
C ALA A 39 -1.18 12.38 -15.53
N PRO A 40 -0.86 13.62 -15.92
CA PRO A 40 -1.81 14.73 -15.86
C PRO A 40 -3.09 14.37 -16.61
N LEU A 41 -4.25 14.65 -16.02
CA LEU A 41 -5.53 14.45 -16.71
C LEU A 41 -5.68 15.53 -17.79
N PRO A 42 -5.86 15.16 -19.09
CA PRO A 42 -6.14 16.14 -20.13
C PRO A 42 -7.42 16.93 -19.81
N ALA A 43 -7.41 18.23 -20.10
CA ALA A 43 -8.54 19.10 -19.78
C ALA A 43 -9.83 18.62 -20.48
N GLY A 44 -10.91 18.45 -19.71
CA GLY A 44 -12.19 17.97 -20.22
C GLY A 44 -12.22 16.48 -20.60
N SER A 45 -11.16 15.72 -20.29
CA SER A 45 -11.11 14.29 -20.60
C SER A 45 -12.05 13.46 -19.73
N ASN A 46 -12.71 12.52 -20.38
CA ASN A 46 -13.49 11.43 -19.79
C ASN A 46 -12.90 10.07 -20.19
N ALA A 47 -11.60 10.02 -20.43
CA ALA A 47 -10.90 8.80 -20.79
C ALA A 47 -11.04 7.73 -19.70
N ASN A 48 -11.49 6.54 -20.11
CA ASN A 48 -11.51 5.31 -19.31
C ASN A 48 -10.47 4.30 -19.82
N SER A 49 -9.68 4.66 -20.83
CA SER A 49 -8.62 3.84 -21.38
C SER A 49 -7.48 4.71 -21.93
N VAL A 50 -6.31 4.12 -22.12
CA VAL A 50 -5.27 4.63 -23.00
C VAL A 50 -5.01 3.64 -24.15
N THR A 51 -4.86 4.16 -25.36
CA THR A 51 -4.43 3.42 -26.55
C THR A 51 -2.92 3.55 -26.71
N LEU A 52 -2.24 2.40 -26.79
CA LEU A 52 -0.80 2.29 -27.02
C LEU A 52 -0.47 2.28 -28.52
N PRO A 53 0.81 2.47 -28.92
CA PRO A 53 1.19 2.57 -30.33
C PRO A 53 0.93 1.31 -31.16
N ASP A 54 0.86 0.14 -30.50
CA ASP A 54 0.51 -1.15 -31.11
C ASP A 54 -1.01 -1.37 -31.24
N GLY A 55 -1.82 -0.37 -30.86
CA GLY A 55 -3.28 -0.45 -30.85
C GLY A 55 -3.87 -1.10 -29.60
N LEU A 56 -3.05 -1.54 -28.64
CA LEU A 56 -3.55 -2.12 -27.40
C LEU A 56 -4.25 -1.06 -26.56
N HIS A 57 -5.42 -1.41 -26.02
CA HIS A 57 -6.14 -0.61 -25.04
C HIS A 57 -5.83 -1.09 -23.62
N VAL A 58 -5.44 -0.17 -22.75
CA VAL A 58 -5.23 -0.41 -21.32
C VAL A 58 -6.27 0.40 -20.54
N PRO A 59 -6.95 -0.16 -19.52
CA PRO A 59 -7.86 0.60 -18.68
C PRO A 59 -7.17 1.79 -18.02
N ALA A 60 -7.89 2.91 -17.93
CA ALA A 60 -7.43 4.13 -17.31
C ALA A 60 -8.51 4.69 -16.36
N GLN A 61 -8.08 5.31 -15.26
CA GLN A 61 -8.97 5.80 -14.22
C GLN A 61 -8.52 7.20 -13.80
N ALA A 62 -9.42 8.18 -13.92
CA ALA A 62 -9.17 9.51 -13.38
C ALA A 62 -9.22 9.50 -11.84
N THR A 63 -8.36 10.29 -11.20
CA THR A 63 -8.42 10.52 -9.75
C THR A 63 -9.63 11.40 -9.41
N ALA A 64 -10.19 11.21 -8.21
CA ALA A 64 -11.38 11.95 -7.77
C ALA A 64 -11.18 13.47 -7.68
N ASP A 65 -9.94 13.94 -7.52
CA ASP A 65 -9.61 15.37 -7.56
C ASP A 65 -9.54 15.96 -8.97
N GLY A 66 -9.74 15.13 -10.01
CA GLY A 66 -9.75 15.52 -11.41
C GLY A 66 -8.39 15.96 -11.95
N LYS A 67 -7.28 15.62 -11.28
CA LYS A 67 -5.93 16.08 -11.66
C LYS A 67 -5.13 15.08 -12.46
N SER A 68 -5.38 13.78 -12.25
CA SER A 68 -4.54 12.73 -12.81
C SER A 68 -5.34 11.64 -13.50
N LEU A 69 -4.76 11.06 -14.55
CA LEU A 69 -5.19 9.82 -15.18
C LEU A 69 -4.20 8.71 -14.80
N VAL A 70 -4.71 7.64 -14.20
CA VAL A 70 -3.91 6.50 -13.73
C VAL A 70 -4.17 5.29 -14.62
N PHE A 71 -3.12 4.59 -15.03
CA PHE A 71 -3.20 3.33 -15.78
C PHE A 71 -2.00 2.44 -15.46
N VAL A 72 -2.11 1.13 -15.75
CA VAL A 72 -1.04 0.16 -15.48
C VAL A 72 -0.53 -0.43 -16.79
N LEU A 73 0.69 -0.08 -17.17
CA LEU A 73 1.32 -0.66 -18.35
C LEU A 73 1.81 -2.08 -18.01
N PRO A 74 1.46 -3.11 -18.81
CA PRO A 74 1.88 -4.48 -18.53
C PRO A 74 3.40 -4.63 -18.46
N LYS A 75 4.13 -3.87 -19.29
CA LYS A 75 5.58 -3.80 -19.34
C LYS A 75 6.01 -2.40 -19.76
N LEU A 76 7.10 -1.92 -19.20
CA LEU A 76 7.79 -0.71 -19.63
C LEU A 76 9.29 -0.86 -19.32
N LYS A 77 10.16 -0.76 -20.32
CA LYS A 77 11.61 -0.87 -20.09
C LYS A 77 12.15 0.38 -19.42
N GLY A 78 13.26 0.23 -18.71
CA GLY A 78 13.96 1.37 -18.12
C GLY A 78 14.38 2.39 -19.18
N GLY A 79 14.01 3.66 -18.98
CA GLY A 79 14.31 4.77 -19.90
C GLY A 79 13.59 4.77 -21.26
N GLU A 80 12.84 3.72 -21.61
CA GLU A 80 12.03 3.68 -22.83
C GLU A 80 10.87 4.68 -22.73
N THR A 81 10.52 5.35 -23.83
CA THR A 81 9.34 6.21 -23.90
C THR A 81 8.27 5.60 -24.79
N VAL A 82 7.07 5.48 -24.26
CA VAL A 82 5.87 5.01 -24.96
C VAL A 82 4.85 6.14 -25.00
N THR A 83 4.24 6.36 -26.17
CA THR A 83 3.13 7.31 -26.30
C THR A 83 1.81 6.61 -25.96
N ALA A 84 1.12 7.09 -24.94
CA ALA A 84 -0.23 6.67 -24.57
C ALA A 84 -1.23 7.74 -25.03
N THR A 85 -2.28 7.33 -25.75
CA THR A 85 -3.36 8.24 -26.16
C THR A 85 -4.58 7.99 -25.29
N PRO A 86 -4.97 8.92 -24.40
CA PRO A 86 -6.22 8.83 -23.65
C PRO A 86 -7.41 8.70 -24.60
N THR A 87 -8.22 7.67 -24.35
CA THR A 87 -9.33 7.27 -25.22
C THR A 87 -10.55 6.96 -24.35
N MET A 88 -11.73 7.27 -24.87
CA MET A 88 -13.00 6.78 -24.31
C MET A 88 -13.43 5.54 -25.09
N LEU A 89 -13.62 4.43 -24.37
CA LEU A 89 -14.22 3.22 -24.90
C LEU A 89 -15.66 3.09 -24.42
N ASN A 90 -16.54 2.74 -25.35
CA ASN A 90 -17.91 2.32 -25.04
C ASN A 90 -17.90 0.81 -24.82
N TYR A 91 -18.02 0.39 -23.56
CA TYR A 91 -18.00 -1.03 -23.23
C TYR A 91 -19.33 -1.70 -23.55
N VAL A 92 -19.28 -2.83 -24.27
CA VAL A 92 -20.46 -3.72 -24.44
C VAL A 92 -20.78 -4.43 -23.12
N LYS A 93 -19.75 -4.73 -22.32
CA LYS A 93 -19.85 -5.29 -20.97
C LYS A 93 -18.90 -4.51 -20.05
N ALA A 94 -19.38 -4.09 -18.88
CA ALA A 94 -18.56 -3.39 -17.90
C ALA A 94 -17.29 -4.21 -17.56
N PRO A 95 -16.10 -3.58 -17.58
CA PRO A 95 -14.86 -4.26 -17.26
C PRO A 95 -14.75 -4.60 -15.76
N PRO A 96 -13.83 -5.51 -15.41
CA PRO A 96 -13.42 -5.74 -14.03
C PRO A 96 -13.10 -4.42 -13.31
N GLN A 97 -13.63 -4.25 -12.11
CA GLN A 97 -13.46 -3.02 -11.35
C GLN A 97 -13.34 -3.31 -9.86
N PHE A 98 -12.65 -2.41 -9.17
CA PHE A 98 -12.60 -2.36 -7.73
C PHE A 98 -13.95 -1.95 -7.14
N LYS A 99 -14.31 -2.55 -6.00
CA LYS A 99 -15.51 -2.20 -5.23
C LYS A 99 -15.24 -2.32 -3.73
N PHE A 100 -15.67 -1.31 -2.98
CA PHE A 100 -15.75 -1.35 -1.54
C PHE A 100 -17.09 -1.94 -1.09
N ALA A 101 -17.05 -2.77 -0.06
CA ALA A 101 -18.25 -3.28 0.62
C ALA A 101 -17.97 -3.39 2.12
N THR A 102 -19.01 -3.22 2.94
CA THR A 102 -18.94 -3.55 4.36
C THR A 102 -19.40 -5.00 4.55
N GLU A 103 -18.56 -5.80 5.20
CA GLU A 103 -18.86 -7.18 5.55
C GLU A 103 -19.83 -7.26 6.74
N LYS A 104 -20.42 -8.44 6.95
CA LYS A 104 -21.37 -8.67 8.06
C LYS A 104 -20.76 -8.43 9.44
N ASP A 105 -19.45 -8.60 9.57
CA ASP A 105 -18.72 -8.34 10.82
C ASP A 105 -18.43 -6.85 11.04
N GLY A 106 -18.75 -5.98 10.08
CA GLY A 106 -18.53 -4.53 10.12
C GLY A 106 -17.21 -4.07 9.51
N THR A 107 -16.34 -4.99 9.07
CA THR A 107 -15.09 -4.64 8.39
C THR A 107 -15.33 -4.16 6.96
N THR A 108 -14.40 -3.40 6.40
CA THR A 108 -14.48 -2.94 5.00
C THR A 108 -13.63 -3.81 4.10
N VAL A 109 -14.19 -4.35 3.02
CA VAL A 109 -13.48 -5.14 2.01
C VAL A 109 -13.36 -4.36 0.71
N LEU A 110 -12.17 -4.41 0.13
CA LEU A 110 -11.90 -4.03 -1.25
C LEU A 110 -11.82 -5.31 -2.08
N SER A 111 -12.68 -5.41 -3.09
CA SER A 111 -12.70 -6.50 -4.06
C SER A 111 -12.39 -5.98 -5.46
N PHE A 112 -11.87 -6.83 -6.34
CA PHE A 112 -11.72 -6.58 -7.76
C PHE A 112 -12.47 -7.66 -8.53
N ASP A 113 -13.55 -7.28 -9.22
CA ASP A 113 -14.43 -8.22 -9.93
C ASP A 113 -14.92 -9.40 -9.05
N GLY A 114 -15.32 -9.09 -7.82
CA GLY A 114 -15.80 -10.07 -6.84
C GLY A 114 -14.70 -10.83 -6.08
N ARG A 115 -13.45 -10.81 -6.56
CA ARG A 115 -12.29 -11.36 -5.85
C ARG A 115 -11.89 -10.43 -4.70
N LYS A 116 -11.79 -10.93 -3.46
CA LYS A 116 -11.27 -10.13 -2.33
C LYS A 116 -9.79 -9.80 -2.55
N VAL A 117 -9.41 -8.55 -2.26
CA VAL A 117 -8.04 -8.05 -2.40
C VAL A 117 -7.50 -7.62 -1.04
N LEU A 118 -8.21 -6.71 -0.38
CA LEU A 118 -7.88 -6.21 0.95
C LEU A 118 -9.11 -6.27 1.86
N GLN A 119 -8.88 -6.52 3.14
CA GLN A 119 -9.86 -6.20 4.19
C GLN A 119 -9.23 -5.19 5.14
N TYR A 120 -9.86 -4.04 5.29
CA TYR A 120 -9.54 -3.09 6.33
C TYR A 120 -10.30 -3.48 7.60
N PHE A 121 -9.57 -3.95 8.60
CA PHE A 121 -10.13 -4.28 9.89
C PHE A 121 -10.28 -2.98 10.68
N ASN A 122 -11.47 -2.38 10.62
CA ASN A 122 -11.76 -1.03 11.10
C ASN A 122 -12.94 -0.98 12.07
N LEU A 123 -13.12 -2.03 12.86
CA LEU A 123 -14.18 -2.09 13.86
C LEU A 123 -14.01 -0.98 14.91
N PRO A 124 -15.12 -0.42 15.42
CA PRO A 124 -15.07 0.52 16.54
C PRO A 124 -14.35 -0.06 17.74
N ARG A 125 -13.66 0.80 18.49
CA ARG A 125 -13.00 0.40 19.73
C ARG A 125 -14.04 -0.11 20.73
N ASP A 126 -13.80 -1.31 21.26
CA ASP A 126 -14.58 -1.91 22.32
C ASP A 126 -13.64 -2.35 23.47
N PRO A 127 -13.69 -1.69 24.64
CA PRO A 127 -12.90 -2.09 25.81
C PRO A 127 -13.16 -3.54 26.27
N ALA A 128 -14.38 -4.06 26.12
CA ALA A 128 -14.70 -5.43 26.50
C ALA A 128 -14.06 -6.46 25.55
N ASN A 129 -13.83 -6.06 24.30
CA ASN A 129 -13.12 -6.85 23.28
C ASN A 129 -11.81 -6.16 22.88
N HIS A 130 -11.05 -5.69 23.87
CA HIS A 130 -9.88 -4.85 23.64
C HIS A 130 -8.89 -5.48 22.67
N TYR A 131 -8.44 -6.72 22.90
CA TYR A 131 -7.54 -7.40 21.99
C TYR A 131 -8.10 -7.47 20.56
N TYR A 132 -9.40 -7.58 20.39
CA TYR A 132 -9.99 -7.67 19.06
C TYR A 132 -9.99 -6.31 18.32
N THR A 133 -10.14 -5.19 19.04
CA THR A 133 -10.49 -3.88 18.47
C THR A 133 -9.48 -2.75 18.75
N PHE A 134 -8.37 -3.00 19.46
CA PHE A 134 -7.45 -1.94 19.90
C PHE A 134 -6.59 -1.28 18.82
N LYS A 135 -6.66 -1.75 17.56
CA LYS A 135 -5.99 -1.09 16.43
C LYS A 135 -6.61 -1.46 15.09
N PRO A 136 -6.62 -0.52 14.13
CA PRO A 136 -6.95 -0.81 12.74
C PRO A 136 -5.73 -1.29 11.93
N PHE A 137 -5.95 -2.26 11.05
CA PHE A 137 -4.92 -2.86 10.18
C PHE A 137 -5.54 -3.40 8.88
N HIS A 138 -4.69 -3.85 7.95
CA HIS A 138 -5.16 -4.38 6.67
C HIS A 138 -4.76 -5.83 6.49
N ASN A 139 -5.74 -6.66 6.19
CA ASN A 139 -5.55 -8.01 5.72
C ASN A 139 -5.40 -8.04 4.20
N VAL A 140 -4.61 -8.99 3.69
CA VAL A 140 -4.35 -9.20 2.27
C VAL A 140 -4.78 -10.61 1.87
N TYR A 141 -5.50 -10.73 0.77
CA TYR A 141 -5.95 -12.00 0.20
C TYR A 141 -5.07 -12.45 -0.96
N ASP A 142 -5.16 -13.74 -1.30
CA ASP A 142 -4.42 -14.27 -2.44
C ASP A 142 -4.82 -13.60 -3.76
N PRO A 143 -3.85 -13.37 -4.66
CA PRO A 143 -4.10 -12.65 -5.89
C PRO A 143 -4.88 -13.45 -6.94
N ALA A 144 -4.94 -14.78 -6.82
CA ALA A 144 -5.52 -15.64 -7.83
C ALA A 144 -7.05 -15.73 -7.70
N LYS A 145 -7.55 -15.97 -6.49
CA LYS A 145 -8.97 -16.22 -6.19
C LYS A 145 -9.54 -15.36 -5.07
N GLY A 146 -8.69 -14.80 -4.21
CA GLY A 146 -9.13 -13.99 -3.06
C GLY A 146 -9.85 -14.81 -1.99
N GLU A 147 -9.54 -16.10 -1.90
CA GLU A 147 -10.15 -17.07 -0.97
C GLU A 147 -9.25 -17.33 0.24
N VAL A 148 -7.92 -17.27 0.05
CA VAL A 148 -6.93 -17.49 1.09
C VAL A 148 -6.50 -16.16 1.68
N LEU A 149 -6.68 -16.01 2.99
CA LEU A 149 -6.15 -14.88 3.74
C LEU A 149 -4.64 -15.08 3.93
N LEU A 150 -3.80 -14.20 3.39
CA LEU A 150 -2.35 -14.32 3.47
C LEU A 150 -1.74 -13.73 4.75
N THR A 151 -2.52 -12.91 5.43
CA THR A 151 -2.12 -12.17 6.62
C THR A 151 -2.73 -12.73 7.89
N ASN A 152 -2.04 -12.54 9.03
CA ASN A 152 -2.67 -12.80 10.32
C ASN A 152 -3.75 -11.76 10.63
N THR A 153 -4.89 -12.21 11.15
CA THR A 153 -6.04 -11.35 11.49
C THR A 153 -6.12 -11.08 12.99
N SER A 154 -7.21 -10.45 13.43
CA SER A 154 -7.47 -10.16 14.83
C SER A 154 -7.87 -11.41 15.62
N ALA A 155 -7.65 -11.37 16.93
CA ALA A 155 -7.93 -12.45 17.88
C ALA A 155 -8.65 -11.86 19.10
N LYS A 156 -9.55 -12.63 19.73
CA LYS A 156 -10.34 -12.16 20.87
C LYS A 156 -9.52 -12.13 22.16
N SER A 157 -8.57 -13.06 22.30
CA SER A 157 -7.67 -13.16 23.44
C SER A 157 -6.22 -13.39 22.99
N ASP A 158 -5.29 -13.27 23.93
CA ASP A 158 -3.88 -13.62 23.77
C ASP A 158 -3.64 -15.13 23.56
N LYS A 159 -4.68 -15.95 23.77
CA LYS A 159 -4.66 -17.40 23.56
C LYS A 159 -5.10 -17.81 22.15
N ASP A 160 -5.74 -16.93 21.39
CA ASP A 160 -6.33 -17.24 20.07
C ASP A 160 -5.32 -17.13 18.90
N GLY A 161 -4.08 -17.58 19.12
CA GLY A 161 -3.01 -17.54 18.13
C GLY A 161 -1.66 -17.13 18.71
N GLN A 162 -0.62 -17.21 17.89
CA GLN A 162 0.74 -16.89 18.30
C GLN A 162 1.09 -15.44 17.95
N PHE A 163 1.32 -14.62 18.98
CA PHE A 163 1.61 -13.19 18.87
C PHE A 163 0.45 -12.40 18.21
N PRO A 164 -0.74 -12.38 18.83
CA PRO A 164 -1.96 -11.81 18.24
C PRO A 164 -1.91 -10.28 18.07
N HIS A 165 -0.88 -9.61 18.55
CA HIS A 165 -0.61 -8.19 18.32
C HIS A 165 0.11 -7.92 16.98
N HIS A 166 0.68 -8.94 16.32
CA HIS A 166 1.20 -8.84 14.95
C HIS A 166 0.07 -9.12 13.94
N ARG A 167 -0.36 -8.11 13.16
CA ARG A 167 -1.61 -8.19 12.38
C ARG A 167 -1.47 -7.63 10.97
N GLY A 168 -1.67 -8.47 9.97
CA GLY A 168 -1.58 -8.14 8.55
C GLY A 168 -0.54 -7.10 8.17
N LEU A 169 -0.96 -6.06 7.45
CA LEU A 169 -0.21 -4.83 7.24
C LEU A 169 -0.57 -3.85 8.34
N PHE A 170 0.41 -3.46 9.14
CA PHE A 170 0.17 -2.61 10.29
C PHE A 170 1.33 -1.70 10.60
N PHE A 171 0.99 -0.59 11.25
CA PHE A 171 1.91 0.47 11.65
C PHE A 171 1.67 0.79 13.13
N GLY A 172 2.74 0.95 13.90
CA GLY A 172 2.66 1.32 15.31
C GLY A 172 4.03 1.29 15.99
N PHE A 173 4.06 1.69 17.27
CA PHE A 173 5.28 1.70 18.09
C PHE A 173 4.97 1.20 19.49
N ASN A 174 5.91 0.45 20.08
CA ASN A 174 5.79 -0.03 21.46
C ASN A 174 6.38 0.91 22.51
N ARG A 175 7.22 1.88 22.11
CA ARG A 175 7.81 2.86 23.02
C ARG A 175 7.53 4.26 22.52
N ILE A 176 6.48 4.87 23.04
CA ILE A 176 6.11 6.25 22.74
C ILE A 176 6.21 7.06 24.02
N SER A 177 6.80 8.25 23.96
CA SER A 177 6.77 9.22 25.07
C SER A 177 6.31 10.60 24.60
N TYR A 178 5.54 11.28 25.43
CA TYR A 178 4.91 12.57 25.11
C TYR A 178 4.51 13.31 26.38
N GLY A 179 4.22 14.61 26.25
CA GLY A 179 3.74 15.45 27.35
C GLY A 179 4.64 15.40 28.60
N GLU A 180 4.02 15.52 29.78
CA GLU A 180 4.70 15.43 31.07
C GLU A 180 4.94 13.96 31.47
N LYS A 181 5.96 13.34 30.87
CA LYS A 181 6.42 11.96 31.18
C LYS A 181 5.37 10.86 30.89
N GLN A 182 4.42 11.11 29.99
CA GLN A 182 3.47 10.08 29.57
C GLN A 182 4.13 9.07 28.63
N THR A 183 3.64 7.83 28.66
CA THR A 183 4.09 6.74 27.80
C THR A 183 2.93 5.98 27.18
N ALA A 184 3.13 5.48 25.95
CA ALA A 184 2.16 4.65 25.24
C ALA A 184 2.85 3.50 24.49
N ASP A 185 2.12 2.39 24.38
CA ASP A 185 2.46 1.22 23.57
C ASP A 185 1.27 0.89 22.66
N VAL A 186 1.20 1.56 21.50
CA VAL A 186 0.15 1.33 20.49
C VAL A 186 0.36 -0.01 19.78
N TRP A 187 1.57 -0.58 19.85
CA TRP A 187 1.89 -1.86 19.26
C TRP A 187 1.23 -3.04 19.98
N HIS A 188 1.33 -3.13 21.29
CA HIS A 188 0.67 -4.16 22.08
C HIS A 188 -0.71 -3.72 22.56
N GLY A 189 -0.97 -2.40 22.58
CA GLY A 189 -2.20 -1.83 23.12
C GLY A 189 -2.39 -2.12 24.60
N THR A 190 -1.32 -2.29 25.37
CA THR A 190 -1.47 -2.64 26.79
C THR A 190 -1.95 -1.44 27.61
N ASN A 191 -2.54 -1.70 28.78
CA ASN A 191 -2.91 -0.66 29.75
C ASN A 191 -3.87 0.41 29.19
N GLY A 192 -4.83 0.01 28.36
CA GLY A 192 -5.83 0.92 27.80
C GLY A 192 -5.32 1.84 26.68
N VAL A 193 -4.10 1.63 26.19
CA VAL A 193 -3.58 2.30 24.99
C VAL A 193 -4.18 1.65 23.74
N PHE A 194 -4.60 2.46 22.77
CA PHE A 194 -5.15 1.95 21.51
C PHE A 194 -4.96 2.96 20.38
N SER A 195 -5.16 2.50 19.16
CA SER A 195 -5.54 3.35 18.04
C SER A 195 -6.88 2.88 17.49
N GLN A 196 -7.63 3.79 16.87
CA GLN A 196 -8.95 3.44 16.35
C GLN A 196 -9.20 4.09 15.01
N HIS A 197 -10.03 3.46 14.19
CA HIS A 197 -10.59 4.10 13.02
C HIS A 197 -11.64 5.11 13.47
N ASP A 198 -11.47 6.39 13.13
CA ASP A 198 -12.45 7.43 13.43
C ASP A 198 -13.46 7.59 12.30
N LYS A 199 -12.97 7.71 11.06
CA LYS A 199 -13.81 7.83 9.87
C LYS A 199 -13.06 7.52 8.57
N MET A 200 -13.83 7.15 7.55
CA MET A 200 -13.35 7.09 6.18
C MET A 200 -13.40 8.50 5.57
N LEU A 201 -12.25 9.03 5.17
CA LEU A 201 -12.13 10.38 4.57
C LEU A 201 -12.44 10.38 3.07
N ALA A 202 -12.00 9.34 2.36
CA ALA A 202 -12.23 9.20 0.93
C ALA A 202 -12.16 7.74 0.50
N THR A 203 -12.90 7.40 -0.55
CA THR A 203 -12.80 6.14 -1.28
C THR A 203 -12.86 6.41 -2.78
N GLU A 204 -11.98 5.76 -3.55
CA GLU A 204 -11.95 5.79 -5.01
C GLU A 204 -11.88 4.35 -5.49
N ALA A 205 -12.74 3.94 -6.42
CA ALA A 205 -12.75 2.58 -6.94
C ALA A 205 -13.14 2.59 -8.42
N GLY A 206 -12.41 1.85 -9.24
CA GLY A 206 -12.65 1.75 -10.66
C GLY A 206 -11.83 0.62 -11.29
N GLU A 207 -11.55 0.73 -12.58
CA GLU A 207 -10.95 -0.34 -13.38
C GLU A 207 -9.46 -0.56 -13.09
N VAL A 208 -8.78 0.48 -12.59
CA VAL A 208 -7.32 0.48 -12.44
C VAL A 208 -6.90 0.40 -10.99
N PHE A 209 -7.58 1.12 -10.10
CA PHE A 209 -7.23 1.12 -8.68
C PHE A 209 -8.43 1.26 -7.75
N GLY A 210 -8.26 0.70 -6.56
CA GLY A 210 -9.11 0.91 -5.40
C GLY A 210 -8.29 1.55 -4.29
N LYS A 211 -8.69 2.74 -3.84
CA LYS A 211 -8.01 3.52 -2.82
C LYS A 211 -8.98 3.93 -1.73
N HIS A 212 -8.54 3.89 -0.48
CA HIS A 212 -9.20 4.61 0.58
C HIS A 212 -8.23 5.49 1.36
N VAL A 213 -8.78 6.47 2.06
CA VAL A 213 -8.08 7.32 3.02
C VAL A 213 -8.85 7.29 4.32
N SER A 214 -8.20 6.95 5.42
CA SER A 214 -8.80 6.78 6.74
C SER A 214 -8.17 7.73 7.75
N GLN A 215 -9.00 8.29 8.64
CA GLN A 215 -8.57 9.00 9.83
C GLN A 215 -8.49 8.03 11.00
N ILE A 216 -7.37 8.04 11.72
CA ILE A 216 -7.07 7.14 12.83
C ILE A 216 -6.50 7.95 13.99
N SER A 217 -7.09 7.89 15.17
CA SER A 217 -6.55 8.52 16.38
C SER A 217 -5.71 7.53 17.19
N TRP A 218 -4.69 8.05 17.89
CA TRP A 218 -3.83 7.30 18.80
C TRP A 218 -4.02 7.84 20.22
N HIS A 219 -4.35 6.94 21.16
CA HIS A 219 -4.82 7.28 22.50
C HIS A 219 -3.90 6.76 23.60
N GLY A 220 -3.69 7.60 24.62
CA GLY A 220 -2.95 7.29 25.84
C GLY A 220 -3.71 6.38 26.79
N LYS A 221 -3.09 6.08 27.94
CA LYS A 221 -3.68 5.24 29.00
C LYS A 221 -4.93 5.88 29.63
N ASP A 222 -5.00 7.21 29.60
CA ASP A 222 -6.13 8.04 30.03
C ASP A 222 -7.23 8.17 28.97
N GLY A 223 -7.04 7.56 27.78
CA GLY A 223 -7.94 7.68 26.64
C GLY A 223 -7.79 8.99 25.87
N ALA A 224 -6.89 9.90 26.26
CA ALA A 224 -6.67 11.15 25.54
C ALA A 224 -5.92 10.91 24.22
N THR A 225 -6.34 11.58 23.15
CA THR A 225 -5.65 11.54 21.85
C THR A 225 -4.34 12.30 21.94
N PHE A 226 -3.21 11.65 21.62
CA PHE A 226 -1.89 12.31 21.56
C PHE A 226 -1.34 12.44 20.12
N ALA A 227 -1.90 11.68 19.16
CA ALA A 227 -1.58 11.79 17.75
C ALA A 227 -2.75 11.37 16.85
N THR A 228 -2.71 11.80 15.59
CA THR A 228 -3.71 11.48 14.57
C THR A 228 -3.01 11.10 13.27
N GLU A 229 -3.44 10.01 12.66
CA GLU A 229 -2.95 9.44 11.42
C GLU A 229 -3.98 9.64 10.31
N GLU A 230 -3.53 10.15 9.18
CA GLU A 230 -4.20 9.98 7.89
C GLU A 230 -3.49 8.86 7.13
N ARG A 231 -4.19 7.75 6.90
CA ARG A 231 -3.66 6.56 6.24
C ARG A 231 -4.35 6.34 4.91
N ALA A 232 -3.59 6.34 3.83
CA ALA A 232 -4.06 5.99 2.50
C ALA A 232 -3.52 4.62 2.07
N VAL A 233 -4.40 3.75 1.58
CA VAL A 233 -4.05 2.44 1.03
C VAL A 233 -4.67 2.31 -0.35
N THR A 234 -3.85 1.98 -1.35
CA THR A 234 -4.25 1.83 -2.75
C THR A 234 -3.86 0.44 -3.24
N ALA A 235 -4.79 -0.30 -3.82
CA ALA A 235 -4.49 -1.51 -4.58
C ALA A 235 -4.68 -1.24 -6.07
N TYR A 236 -3.78 -1.76 -6.91
CA TYR A 236 -3.84 -1.63 -8.37
C TYR A 236 -4.19 -2.95 -9.03
N ALA A 237 -4.88 -2.87 -10.18
CA ALA A 237 -5.18 -3.99 -11.06
C ALA A 237 -3.91 -4.42 -11.81
N ALA A 238 -3.00 -5.09 -11.09
CA ALA A 238 -1.83 -5.75 -11.67
C ALA A 238 -2.19 -7.15 -12.18
N LYS A 239 -1.49 -7.64 -13.22
CA LYS A 239 -1.78 -8.95 -13.81
C LYS A 239 -1.17 -10.11 -13.02
N SER A 240 0.02 -9.93 -12.47
CA SER A 240 0.84 -11.03 -11.94
C SER A 240 0.80 -11.18 -10.41
N GLY A 241 -0.01 -10.36 -9.74
CA GLY A 241 -0.04 -10.27 -8.29
C GLY A 241 -0.96 -9.16 -7.82
N THR A 242 -0.82 -8.75 -6.57
CA THR A 242 -1.47 -7.56 -6.01
C THR A 242 -0.41 -6.56 -5.62
N LEU A 243 -0.46 -5.39 -6.25
CA LEU A 243 0.37 -4.23 -5.91
C LEU A 243 -0.40 -3.32 -4.97
N ILE A 244 0.19 -3.00 -3.82
CA ILE A 244 -0.43 -2.21 -2.76
C ILE A 244 0.51 -1.05 -2.39
N ASP A 245 0.05 0.17 -2.51
CA ASP A 245 0.72 1.34 -1.94
C ASP A 245 0.09 1.70 -0.60
N TRP A 246 0.96 2.01 0.37
CA TRP A 246 0.61 2.51 1.68
C TRP A 246 1.26 3.86 1.91
N SER A 247 0.51 4.82 2.41
CA SER A 247 1.07 6.04 2.97
C SER A 247 0.39 6.44 4.27
N THR A 248 1.18 7.02 5.18
CA THR A 248 0.71 7.54 6.46
C THR A 248 1.25 8.94 6.65
N THR A 249 0.41 9.87 7.08
CA THR A 249 0.82 11.11 7.74
C THR A 249 0.36 11.06 9.19
N LEU A 250 1.28 10.87 10.13
CA LEU A 250 1.02 10.92 11.57
C LEU A 250 1.39 12.30 12.09
N SER A 251 0.45 12.96 12.76
CA SER A 251 0.54 14.34 13.25
C SER A 251 0.21 14.41 14.74
N THR A 252 0.68 15.46 15.42
CA THR A 252 0.34 15.76 16.81
C THR A 252 0.13 17.25 17.00
N THR A 253 -0.66 17.65 18.00
CA THR A 253 -0.76 19.04 18.46
C THR A 253 0.14 19.32 19.66
N LEU A 254 0.77 18.28 20.22
CA LEU A 254 1.70 18.41 21.34
C LEU A 254 3.03 19.01 20.88
N ALA A 255 3.77 19.58 21.83
CA ALA A 255 5.11 20.10 21.55
C ALA A 255 6.05 19.01 21.00
N LYS A 256 5.93 17.77 21.50
CA LYS A 256 6.72 16.63 21.04
C LYS A 256 6.06 15.29 21.40
N VAL A 257 6.13 14.34 20.47
CA VAL A 257 5.90 12.90 20.67
C VAL A 257 7.14 12.16 20.16
N ARG A 258 7.86 11.46 21.03
CA ARG A 258 8.96 10.57 20.65
C ARG A 258 8.39 9.22 20.26
N LEU A 259 8.71 8.77 19.05
CA LEU A 259 8.47 7.42 18.56
C LEU A 259 9.79 6.65 18.62
N ASP A 260 9.77 5.52 19.31
CA ASP A 260 10.89 4.61 19.51
C ASP A 260 10.35 3.17 19.62
N GLY A 261 11.23 2.19 19.72
CA GLY A 261 10.85 0.82 20.00
C GLY A 261 11.97 -0.17 19.83
N ASP A 262 11.63 -1.29 19.20
CA ASP A 262 12.59 -2.30 18.80
C ASP A 262 12.17 -2.88 17.44
N PRO A 263 13.09 -3.56 16.73
CA PRO A 263 12.83 -4.08 15.39
C PRO A 263 11.61 -4.99 15.27
N GLN A 264 11.16 -5.60 16.36
CA GLN A 264 10.07 -6.56 16.35
C GLN A 264 8.73 -5.88 16.62
N HIS A 265 8.73 -4.71 17.25
CA HIS A 265 7.54 -4.08 17.82
C HIS A 265 7.39 -2.59 17.50
N ALA A 266 7.97 -2.12 16.40
CA ALA A 266 7.85 -0.74 15.94
C ALA A 266 7.98 -0.61 14.41
N GLY A 267 7.33 0.40 13.85
CA GLY A 267 7.33 0.74 12.43
C GLY A 267 6.23 0.04 11.61
N PHE A 268 6.46 -0.14 10.32
CA PHE A 268 5.49 -0.75 9.38
C PHE A 268 5.86 -2.20 9.07
N HIS A 269 4.95 -3.13 9.31
CA HIS A 269 5.22 -4.58 9.26
C HIS A 269 4.17 -5.33 8.47
N PHE A 270 4.61 -6.47 7.94
CA PHE A 270 3.75 -7.54 7.45
C PHE A 270 3.80 -8.71 8.43
N ARG A 271 2.65 -9.31 8.71
CA ARG A 271 2.55 -10.60 9.39
C ARG A 271 1.76 -11.59 8.54
N ALA A 272 2.41 -12.68 8.14
CA ALA A 272 1.78 -13.80 7.44
C ALA A 272 0.71 -14.49 8.31
N ASN A 273 -0.23 -15.18 7.66
CA ASN A 273 -1.30 -15.95 8.28
C ASN A 273 -0.80 -16.81 9.45
N GLN A 274 -1.62 -16.95 10.49
CA GLN A 274 -1.34 -17.79 11.66
C GLN A 274 -0.95 -19.23 11.29
N GLU A 275 -1.46 -19.77 10.18
CA GLU A 275 -1.07 -21.08 9.64
C GLU A 275 0.44 -21.20 9.40
N VAL A 276 1.10 -20.13 8.94
CA VAL A 276 2.56 -20.13 8.68
C VAL A 276 3.36 -20.46 9.93
N SER A 277 2.89 -20.03 11.10
CA SER A 277 3.58 -20.36 12.35
C SER A 277 3.42 -21.83 12.77
N LYS A 278 2.44 -22.54 12.19
CA LYS A 278 2.16 -23.96 12.43
C LYS A 278 2.79 -24.87 11.37
N ASN A 279 3.07 -24.32 10.19
CA ASN A 279 3.64 -25.04 9.05
C ASN A 279 5.17 -25.27 9.16
N GLY A 280 5.83 -24.75 10.20
CA GLY A 280 7.26 -24.94 10.42
C GLY A 280 8.15 -23.99 9.61
N LYS A 281 9.34 -23.70 10.14
CA LYS A 281 10.29 -22.74 9.55
C LYS A 281 10.85 -23.19 8.21
N GLU A 282 10.78 -24.48 7.92
CA GLU A 282 11.16 -25.12 6.65
C GLU A 282 10.34 -24.65 5.45
N ASN A 283 9.17 -24.05 5.71
CA ASN A 283 8.31 -23.49 4.67
C ASN A 283 8.55 -21.99 4.43
N THR A 284 9.41 -21.35 5.22
CA THR A 284 9.67 -19.92 5.17
C THR A 284 11.12 -19.64 4.77
N TYR A 285 11.33 -18.68 3.87
CA TYR A 285 12.64 -18.09 3.64
C TYR A 285 12.50 -16.62 3.21
N TYR A 286 13.60 -15.89 3.28
CA TYR A 286 13.65 -14.47 2.94
C TYR A 286 14.52 -14.20 1.71
N LEU A 287 14.10 -13.27 0.87
CA LEU A 287 14.93 -12.65 -0.16
C LEU A 287 15.31 -11.25 0.30
N ARG A 288 16.57 -10.91 0.11
CA ARG A 288 17.15 -9.63 0.54
C ARG A 288 17.99 -9.06 -0.60
N PRO A 289 18.36 -7.77 -0.53
CA PRO A 289 19.25 -7.17 -1.53
C PRO A 289 20.57 -7.92 -1.71
N ASP A 290 21.05 -8.61 -0.68
CA ASP A 290 22.29 -9.39 -0.72
C ASP A 290 22.09 -10.89 -1.01
N GLY A 291 20.89 -11.31 -1.43
CA GLY A 291 20.63 -12.68 -1.90
C GLY A 291 19.46 -13.40 -1.24
N LYS A 292 19.25 -14.65 -1.67
CA LYS A 292 18.29 -15.59 -1.05
C LYS A 292 18.89 -16.13 0.26
N GLY A 293 18.16 -15.95 1.36
CA GLY A 293 18.50 -16.55 2.65
C GLY A 293 18.28 -18.07 2.66
N LYS A 294 18.91 -18.74 3.62
CA LYS A 294 18.64 -20.17 3.86
C LYS A 294 17.19 -20.35 4.34
N VAL A 295 16.62 -21.51 4.05
CA VAL A 295 15.30 -21.88 4.57
C VAL A 295 15.31 -21.84 6.11
N GLY A 296 14.30 -21.21 6.69
CA GLY A 296 14.15 -20.99 8.13
C GLY A 296 15.13 -19.98 8.75
N GLU A 297 16.01 -19.36 7.97
CA GLU A 297 16.95 -18.34 8.46
C GLU A 297 16.26 -16.98 8.59
N THR A 298 16.49 -16.31 9.71
CA THR A 298 16.04 -14.93 9.96
C THR A 298 17.24 -14.02 10.21
N ARG A 299 17.10 -12.75 9.83
CA ARG A 299 18.09 -11.71 10.07
C ARG A 299 17.47 -10.60 10.91
N ASN A 300 18.11 -10.25 12.02
CA ASN A 300 17.57 -9.29 12.99
C ASN A 300 18.65 -8.28 13.39
N TRP A 301 18.28 -7.01 13.45
CA TRP A 301 19.10 -6.01 14.11
C TRP A 301 19.05 -6.23 15.63
N GLU A 302 20.19 -6.12 16.30
CA GLU A 302 20.31 -6.30 17.75
C GLU A 302 20.86 -5.04 18.41
N PRO A 303 20.09 -4.36 19.29
CA PRO A 303 20.50 -3.08 19.89
C PRO A 303 21.74 -3.16 20.78
N LYS A 304 22.04 -4.34 21.30
CA LYS A 304 23.13 -4.57 22.26
C LYS A 304 24.30 -5.35 21.65
N ALA A 305 24.28 -5.60 20.35
CA ALA A 305 25.41 -6.23 19.68
C ALA A 305 26.62 -5.28 19.72
N LYS A 306 27.80 -5.82 20.03
CA LYS A 306 29.06 -5.06 19.97
C LYS A 306 29.29 -4.46 18.57
N GLU A 307 28.87 -5.20 17.54
CA GLU A 307 28.86 -4.78 16.14
C GLU A 307 27.49 -5.12 15.53
N PRO A 308 26.59 -4.13 15.39
CA PRO A 308 25.29 -4.35 14.77
C PRO A 308 25.47 -4.80 13.32
N ASN A 309 24.68 -5.79 12.88
CA ASN A 309 24.77 -6.29 11.51
C ASN A 309 24.34 -5.21 10.51
N PRO A 310 25.24 -4.63 9.69
CA PRO A 310 24.91 -3.55 8.77
C PRO A 310 23.90 -3.99 7.70
N LYS A 311 23.80 -5.29 7.43
CA LYS A 311 22.85 -5.88 6.49
C LYS A 311 21.40 -5.91 7.00
N THR A 312 21.14 -5.34 8.18
CA THR A 312 19.81 -5.15 8.76
C THR A 312 19.39 -3.68 8.81
N ILE A 313 20.27 -2.78 8.37
CA ILE A 313 20.07 -1.34 8.42
C ILE A 313 19.73 -0.82 7.02
N ASN A 314 18.76 0.08 6.93
CA ASN A 314 18.36 0.80 5.70
C ASN A 314 18.04 -0.10 4.50
N LEU A 315 17.49 -1.30 4.74
CA LEU A 315 17.07 -2.19 3.66
C LEU A 315 16.02 -1.49 2.78
N PRO A 316 16.25 -1.35 1.45
CA PRO A 316 15.29 -0.75 0.53
C PRO A 316 14.06 -1.63 0.33
N TRP A 317 14.23 -2.94 0.47
CA TRP A 317 13.16 -3.92 0.43
C TRP A 317 13.56 -5.19 1.19
N ASN A 318 12.57 -5.96 1.58
CA ASN A 318 12.71 -7.32 2.11
C ASN A 318 11.52 -8.15 1.59
N ALA A 319 11.73 -9.43 1.32
CA ALA A 319 10.64 -10.30 0.89
C ALA A 319 10.61 -11.60 1.68
N CYS A 320 9.41 -12.06 2.00
CA CYS A 320 9.16 -13.33 2.67
C CYS A 320 8.46 -14.28 1.69
N SER A 321 9.03 -15.46 1.44
CA SER A 321 8.32 -16.57 0.82
C SER A 321 7.87 -17.53 1.91
N PHE A 322 6.59 -17.92 1.88
CA PHE A 322 5.96 -18.77 2.90
C PHE A 322 4.86 -19.64 2.29
N VAL A 323 4.39 -20.63 3.04
CA VAL A 323 3.30 -21.53 2.63
C VAL A 323 2.08 -21.36 3.54
N THR A 324 0.91 -21.12 2.96
CA THR A 324 -0.41 -21.10 3.63
C THR A 324 -1.49 -21.50 2.63
N GLY A 325 -2.60 -22.07 3.09
CA GLY A 325 -3.66 -22.57 2.21
C GLY A 325 -3.16 -23.61 1.21
N GLY A 326 -2.15 -24.40 1.59
CA GLY A 326 -1.51 -25.41 0.74
C GLY A 326 -0.70 -24.87 -0.44
N LYS A 327 -0.47 -23.55 -0.52
CA LYS A 327 0.24 -22.89 -1.62
C LYS A 327 1.40 -22.04 -1.13
N ARG A 328 2.42 -21.87 -1.98
CA ARG A 328 3.51 -20.94 -1.74
C ARG A 328 3.14 -19.55 -2.22
N TYR A 329 3.46 -18.54 -1.43
CA TYR A 329 3.33 -17.13 -1.78
C TYR A 329 4.64 -16.41 -1.49
N THR A 330 4.84 -15.27 -2.15
CA THR A 330 5.92 -14.34 -1.83
C THR A 330 5.36 -12.94 -1.66
N VAL A 331 5.75 -12.29 -0.56
CA VAL A 331 5.38 -10.91 -0.24
C VAL A 331 6.64 -10.07 -0.17
N VAL A 332 6.71 -9.01 -0.98
CA VAL A 332 7.79 -8.02 -0.96
C VAL A 332 7.27 -6.77 -0.25
N ARG A 333 8.01 -6.28 0.74
CA ARG A 333 7.80 -4.97 1.36
C ARG A 333 8.94 -4.05 0.94
N ILE A 334 8.60 -2.90 0.36
CA ILE A 334 9.54 -1.90 -0.13
C ILE A 334 9.42 -0.64 0.73
N ASN A 335 10.57 -0.16 1.22
CA ASN A 335 10.72 1.02 2.05
C ASN A 335 11.19 2.20 1.19
N HIS A 336 10.36 3.22 1.00
CA HIS A 336 10.76 4.38 0.20
C HIS A 336 11.95 5.12 0.85
N PRO A 337 12.92 5.64 0.08
CA PRO A 337 14.06 6.38 0.63
C PRO A 337 13.67 7.63 1.41
N ASP A 338 12.53 8.25 1.10
CA ASP A 338 11.97 9.40 1.84
C ASP A 338 11.60 9.09 3.31
N ASN A 339 11.42 7.82 3.66
CA ASN A 339 11.08 7.45 5.04
C ASN A 339 12.27 7.73 5.99
N PRO A 340 12.03 8.00 7.28
CA PRO A 340 13.09 8.30 8.24
C PRO A 340 14.19 7.23 8.28
N LYS A 341 15.41 7.68 8.56
CA LYS A 341 16.61 6.85 8.65
C LYS A 341 17.33 7.10 9.99
N GLU A 342 18.09 6.14 10.50
CA GLU A 342 18.23 4.78 9.97
C GLU A 342 17.01 3.91 10.29
N THR A 343 16.64 3.03 9.36
CA THR A 343 15.67 1.96 9.62
C THR A 343 16.41 0.67 9.99
N ARG A 344 15.92 -0.07 10.98
CA ARG A 344 16.53 -1.30 11.49
C ARG A 344 15.53 -2.45 11.40
N GLY A 345 15.88 -3.49 10.66
CA GLY A 345 14.99 -4.58 10.26
C GLY A 345 14.96 -5.78 11.21
N SER A 346 13.86 -6.52 11.18
CA SER A 346 13.72 -7.83 11.84
C SER A 346 12.80 -8.76 11.07
N GLU A 347 13.11 -10.05 11.15
CA GLU A 347 12.42 -11.15 10.48
C GLU A 347 12.07 -12.26 11.47
N ARG A 348 11.02 -13.02 11.18
CA ARG A 348 10.60 -14.21 11.93
C ARG A 348 10.29 -15.35 11.01
N ASP A 349 10.58 -16.56 11.45
CA ASP A 349 10.31 -17.79 10.71
C ASP A 349 8.80 -18.02 10.45
N TYR A 350 7.94 -17.44 11.28
CA TYR A 350 6.48 -17.40 11.08
C TYR A 350 5.99 -16.28 10.12
N GLY A 351 6.89 -15.68 9.33
CA GLY A 351 6.53 -14.72 8.28
C GLY A 351 6.16 -13.32 8.78
N ARG A 352 6.68 -12.90 9.95
CA ARG A 352 6.62 -11.50 10.39
C ARG A 352 7.91 -10.77 10.04
N PHE A 353 7.79 -9.67 9.33
CA PHE A 353 8.94 -8.84 9.02
C PHE A 353 8.58 -7.38 8.81
N GLY A 354 9.55 -6.52 9.07
CA GLY A 354 9.43 -5.07 8.97
C GLY A 354 10.69 -4.38 9.45
N ASP A 355 10.64 -3.06 9.47
CA ASP A 355 11.69 -2.22 10.04
C ASP A 355 11.08 -1.16 10.95
N TYR A 356 11.88 -0.74 11.93
CA TYR A 356 11.59 0.40 12.79
C TYR A 356 12.63 1.49 12.60
N PHE A 357 12.27 2.70 13.00
CA PHE A 357 13.15 3.88 13.08
C PHE A 357 12.71 4.68 14.31
N GLU A 358 13.55 5.60 14.75
CA GLU A 358 13.20 6.55 15.80
C GLU A 358 12.79 7.89 15.17
N TYR A 359 11.83 8.58 15.77
CA TYR A 359 11.35 9.84 15.23
C TYR A 359 10.83 10.79 16.32
N ASP A 360 11.15 12.08 16.16
CA ASP A 360 10.57 13.16 16.97
C ASP A 360 9.47 13.83 16.15
N LEU A 361 8.23 13.54 16.52
CA LEU A 361 7.03 14.11 15.94
C LEU A 361 6.67 15.39 16.69
N THR A 362 6.48 16.49 15.95
CA THR A 362 6.02 17.79 16.46
C THR A 362 4.90 18.33 15.58
N ALA A 363 4.22 19.39 16.01
CA ALA A 363 3.12 19.98 15.24
C ALA A 363 3.53 20.48 13.84
N ASP A 364 4.77 20.97 13.70
CA ASP A 364 5.36 21.45 12.45
C ASP A 364 6.10 20.36 11.67
N LYS A 365 6.36 19.20 12.29
CA LYS A 365 7.12 18.09 11.70
C LYS A 365 6.35 16.77 11.77
N PRO A 366 5.28 16.60 10.97
CA PRO A 366 4.53 15.35 10.92
C PRO A 366 5.38 14.22 10.32
N LEU A 367 5.17 13.00 10.82
CA LEU A 367 5.80 11.80 10.28
C LEU A 367 5.06 11.39 9.01
N LYS A 368 5.77 11.41 7.88
CA LYS A 368 5.28 10.94 6.59
C LYS A 368 5.97 9.64 6.22
N LEU A 369 5.18 8.64 5.83
CA LEU A 369 5.66 7.32 5.43
C LEU A 369 5.07 6.90 4.09
N LYS A 370 5.89 6.20 3.30
CA LYS A 370 5.54 5.61 2.01
C LYS A 370 6.10 4.19 1.95
N TYR A 371 5.23 3.21 1.77
CA TYR A 371 5.61 1.83 1.56
C TYR A 371 4.87 1.27 0.35
N ARG A 372 5.48 0.28 -0.29
CA ARG A 372 4.82 -0.55 -1.30
C ARG A 372 4.92 -2.01 -0.90
N VAL A 373 3.85 -2.74 -1.10
CA VAL A 373 3.78 -4.18 -0.89
C VAL A 373 3.38 -4.84 -2.20
N TRP A 374 4.13 -5.86 -2.59
CA TRP A 374 3.77 -6.74 -3.70
C TRP A 374 3.49 -8.13 -3.15
N VAL A 375 2.44 -8.76 -3.66
CA VAL A 375 2.03 -10.11 -3.27
C VAL A 375 1.79 -10.94 -4.53
N GLN A 376 2.40 -12.12 -4.61
CA GLN A 376 2.12 -13.09 -5.66
C GLN A 376 2.05 -14.53 -5.14
N GLU A 377 1.36 -15.39 -5.89
CA GLU A 377 1.51 -16.85 -5.77
C GLU A 377 2.88 -17.27 -6.33
N GLY A 378 3.51 -18.26 -5.69
CA GLY A 378 4.81 -18.80 -6.10
C GLY A 378 6.02 -18.09 -5.49
N GLU A 379 7.19 -18.52 -5.96
CA GLU A 379 8.49 -17.94 -5.60
C GLU A 379 8.79 -16.68 -6.42
N MET A 380 9.67 -15.84 -5.88
CA MET A 380 10.28 -14.73 -6.62
C MET A 380 11.81 -14.85 -6.62
N THR A 381 12.46 -14.13 -7.51
CA THR A 381 13.91 -13.93 -7.49
C THR A 381 14.30 -12.60 -6.86
N VAL A 382 15.57 -12.45 -6.49
CA VAL A 382 16.11 -11.19 -5.95
C VAL A 382 15.96 -10.05 -6.95
N GLU A 383 16.17 -10.36 -8.24
CA GLU A 383 16.09 -9.41 -9.34
C GLU A 383 14.66 -8.90 -9.53
N GLN A 384 13.65 -9.78 -9.41
CA GLN A 384 12.24 -9.38 -9.47
C GLN A 384 11.88 -8.44 -8.31
N CYS A 385 12.31 -8.76 -7.08
CA CYS A 385 12.10 -7.90 -5.92
C CYS A 385 12.80 -6.54 -6.07
N ALA A 386 14.03 -6.54 -6.58
CA ALA A 386 14.80 -5.32 -6.82
C ALA A 386 14.16 -4.44 -7.90
N ALA A 387 13.66 -5.02 -8.99
CA ALA A 387 12.96 -4.30 -10.05
C ALA A 387 11.68 -3.62 -9.53
N LEU A 388 10.91 -4.30 -8.67
CA LEU A 388 9.74 -3.70 -8.00
C LEU A 388 10.13 -2.52 -7.09
N ALA A 389 11.24 -2.64 -6.37
CA ALA A 389 11.75 -1.57 -5.53
C ALA A 389 12.18 -0.36 -6.37
N GLU A 390 12.93 -0.58 -7.46
CA GLU A 390 13.33 0.47 -8.39
C GLU A 390 12.12 1.15 -9.04
N GLY A 391 11.09 0.39 -9.45
CA GLY A 391 9.86 0.96 -10.00
C GLY A 391 9.03 1.77 -9.00
N PHE A 392 9.27 1.62 -7.70
CA PHE A 392 8.65 2.48 -6.68
C PHE A 392 9.43 3.76 -6.43
N VAL A 393 10.75 3.67 -6.39
CA VAL A 393 11.64 4.83 -6.13
C VAL A 393 11.81 5.70 -7.37
N HIS A 394 11.84 5.08 -8.54
CA HIS A 394 11.98 5.71 -9.85
C HIS A 394 10.78 5.28 -10.72
N PRO A 395 9.55 5.71 -10.39
CA PRO A 395 8.37 5.34 -11.15
C PRO A 395 8.42 5.96 -12.56
N PRO A 396 7.59 5.46 -13.50
CA PRO A 396 7.43 6.08 -14.80
C PRO A 396 7.05 7.57 -14.69
N VAL A 397 7.61 8.38 -15.58
CA VAL A 397 7.28 9.81 -15.68
C VAL A 397 6.38 10.01 -16.89
N ALA A 398 5.22 10.65 -16.66
CA ALA A 398 4.27 10.97 -17.72
C ALA A 398 4.16 12.49 -17.91
N LYS A 399 4.19 12.94 -19.17
CA LYS A 399 4.10 14.35 -19.55
C LYS A 399 3.08 14.60 -20.65
#